data_AF-A0A9P0KQ30-F1
#
_entry.id   AF-A0A9P0KQ30-F1
#
_cell.length_a   1.000
_cell.length_b   1.000
_cell.length_c   1.000
_cell.angle_alpha   90.00
_cell.angle_beta   90.00
_cell.angle_gamma   90.00
#
_symmetry.space_group_name_H-M   'P 1'
#
loop_
_entity.id
_entity.type
_entity.pdbx_description
1 polymer ?
#
loop_
_entity_poly.entity_id
_entity_poly.type
_entity_poly.pdbx_seq_one_letter_code
_entity_poly.pdbx_strand_id
1 'polypeptide(L)'
;MKICLRYLGDLGYQQGIGQELGVSQATVSWTLDRVVKSIVAQSNEWVKVPTTNHELMEAKWIWQSMYKFSTAIGVIDCTHIGILKPNRHGDEYINRKRKPTLNVQATCDAREIFTSVDVSWPGSVHDDRIWRNSQTRSQLIIEANVVLLGDDGYGTEPYLMTPFRNPTPGAEINYNKLLKQERVIIERCFGQL
;
A
#
# COMPACT_ATOMS: atom_id res chain seq x y z
N MET A 1 -18.87 -1.76 -18.42
CA MET A 1 -18.64 -1.07 -17.13
C MET A 1 -19.55 -1.59 -16.01
N LYS A 2 -20.88 -1.67 -16.18
CA LYS A 2 -21.83 -2.16 -15.16
C LYS A 2 -21.46 -3.51 -14.52
N ILE A 3 -21.05 -4.50 -15.33
CA ILE A 3 -20.59 -5.81 -14.84
C ILE A 3 -19.40 -5.68 -13.87
N CYS A 4 -18.39 -4.88 -14.25
CA CYS A 4 -17.18 -4.69 -13.44
C CYS A 4 -17.50 -3.97 -12.13
N LEU A 5 -18.26 -2.86 -12.19
CA LEU A 5 -18.68 -2.14 -11.00
C LEU A 5 -19.52 -3.00 -10.06
N ARG A 6 -20.40 -3.86 -10.60
CA ARG A 6 -21.22 -4.78 -9.81
C ARG A 6 -20.37 -5.83 -9.08
N TYR A 7 -19.30 -6.33 -9.71
CA TYR A 7 -18.38 -7.29 -9.09
C TYR A 7 -17.45 -6.66 -8.06
N LEU A 8 -17.00 -5.43 -8.30
CA LEU A 8 -16.14 -4.71 -7.36
C LEU A 8 -16.91 -4.19 -6.13
N GLY A 9 -18.17 -3.82 -6.29
CA GLY A 9 -19.00 -3.29 -5.20
C GLY A 9 -19.56 -4.35 -4.24
N ASP A 10 -19.58 -5.61 -4.63
CA ASP A 10 -20.00 -6.74 -3.81
C ASP A 10 -19.32 -7.99 -4.39
N LEU A 11 -18.39 -8.55 -3.61
CA LEU A 11 -17.47 -9.64 -3.96
C LEU A 11 -18.20 -10.99 -4.11
N GLY A 12 -19.31 -11.01 -4.85
CA GLY A 12 -20.06 -12.19 -5.22
C GLY A 12 -19.33 -13.01 -6.28
N TYR A 13 -19.78 -14.25 -6.45
CA TYR A 13 -19.26 -15.13 -7.50
C TYR A 13 -19.66 -14.61 -8.88
N GLN A 14 -18.75 -14.69 -9.86
CA GLN A 14 -19.02 -14.28 -11.24
C GLN A 14 -20.26 -14.96 -11.85
N GLN A 15 -20.59 -16.18 -11.39
CA GLN A 15 -21.81 -16.89 -11.78
C GLN A 15 -23.08 -16.16 -11.33
N GLY A 16 -23.12 -15.66 -10.10
CA GLY A 16 -24.28 -14.92 -9.57
C GLY A 16 -24.51 -13.62 -10.34
N ILE A 17 -23.43 -12.89 -10.65
CA ILE A 17 -23.50 -11.68 -11.48
C ILE A 17 -23.97 -11.99 -12.90
N GLY A 18 -23.51 -13.11 -13.46
CA GLY A 18 -23.98 -13.59 -14.76
C GLY A 18 -25.50 -13.81 -14.78
N GLN A 19 -26.02 -14.49 -13.76
CA GLN A 19 -27.47 -14.72 -13.61
C GLN A 19 -28.25 -13.41 -13.41
N GLU A 20 -27.78 -12.52 -12.54
CA GLU A 20 -28.43 -11.22 -12.26
C GLU A 20 -28.51 -10.34 -13.51
N LEU A 21 -27.45 -10.33 -14.32
CA LEU A 21 -27.32 -9.46 -15.49
C LEU A 21 -27.71 -10.15 -16.80
N GLY A 22 -28.12 -11.42 -16.78
CA GLY A 22 -28.54 -12.17 -17.97
C GLY A 22 -27.41 -12.48 -18.94
N VAL A 23 -26.18 -12.69 -18.45
CA VAL A 23 -24.98 -12.97 -19.27
C VAL A 23 -24.25 -14.22 -18.79
N SER A 24 -23.45 -14.85 -19.67
CA SER A 24 -22.63 -15.99 -19.27
C SER A 24 -21.51 -15.56 -18.32
N GLN A 25 -21.05 -16.48 -17.46
CA GLN A 25 -19.91 -16.24 -16.58
C GLN A 25 -18.64 -15.91 -17.37
N ALA A 26 -18.46 -16.48 -18.56
CA ALA A 26 -17.35 -16.14 -19.44
C ALA A 26 -17.38 -14.67 -19.86
N THR A 27 -18.54 -14.12 -20.20
CA THR A 27 -18.70 -12.68 -20.50
C THR A 27 -18.37 -11.81 -19.29
N VAL A 28 -18.73 -12.25 -18.08
CA VAL A 28 -18.35 -11.56 -16.84
C VAL A 28 -16.83 -11.54 -16.68
N SER A 29 -16.18 -12.69 -16.78
CA SER A 29 -14.72 -12.81 -16.67
C SER A 29 -13.98 -11.94 -17.70
N TRP A 30 -14.39 -11.99 -18.97
CA TRP A 30 -13.79 -11.18 -20.04
C TRP A 30 -13.97 -9.69 -19.81
N THR A 31 -15.15 -9.28 -19.33
CA THR A 31 -15.43 -7.87 -19.05
C THR A 31 -14.60 -7.38 -17.86
N LEU A 32 -14.45 -8.19 -16.81
CA LEU A 32 -13.61 -7.88 -15.66
C LEU A 32 -12.16 -7.70 -16.08
N ASP A 33 -11.60 -8.69 -16.76
CA ASP A 33 -10.20 -8.67 -17.23
C ASP A 33 -9.92 -7.41 -18.06
N ARG A 34 -10.79 -7.12 -19.05
CA ARG A 34 -10.62 -5.95 -19.92
C ARG A 34 -10.71 -4.64 -19.16
N VAL A 35 -11.70 -4.47 -18.30
CA VAL A 35 -11.91 -3.21 -17.56
C VAL A 35 -10.80 -2.99 -16.53
N VAL A 36 -10.45 -4.02 -15.75
CA VAL A 36 -9.37 -3.93 -14.75
C VAL A 36 -8.05 -3.60 -15.43
N LYS A 37 -7.70 -4.26 -16.54
CA LYS A 37 -6.49 -3.93 -17.31
C LYS A 37 -6.48 -2.48 -17.78
N SER A 38 -7.61 -1.95 -18.25
CA SER A 38 -7.70 -0.55 -18.68
C SER A 38 -7.56 0.44 -17.52
N ILE A 39 -8.07 0.10 -16.32
CA ILE A 39 -7.91 0.93 -15.12
C ILE A 39 -6.44 0.90 -14.66
N VAL A 40 -5.84 -0.30 -14.57
CA VAL A 40 -4.44 -0.46 -14.17
C VAL A 40 -3.50 0.22 -15.16
N ALA A 41 -3.79 0.20 -16.46
CA ALA A 41 -2.99 0.92 -17.45
C ALA A 41 -2.97 2.45 -17.24
N GLN A 42 -3.96 2.99 -16.53
CA GLN A 42 -4.05 4.41 -16.18
C GLN A 42 -3.73 4.68 -14.70
N SER A 43 -3.45 3.65 -13.88
CA SER A 43 -3.26 3.81 -12.43
C SER A 43 -2.14 4.78 -12.11
N ASN A 44 -1.12 4.81 -12.98
CA ASN A 44 0.01 5.70 -12.87
C ASN A 44 -0.40 7.17 -12.94
N GLU A 45 -1.63 7.55 -13.35
CA GLU A 45 -2.11 8.94 -13.29
C GLU A 45 -2.54 9.39 -11.90
N TRP A 46 -2.96 8.46 -11.05
CA TRP A 46 -3.55 8.74 -9.73
C TRP A 46 -2.68 8.25 -8.57
N VAL A 47 -1.98 7.12 -8.76
CA VAL A 47 -1.07 6.53 -7.77
C VAL A 47 0.35 6.91 -8.17
N LYS A 48 0.77 8.09 -7.74
CA LYS A 48 2.12 8.63 -8.01
C LYS A 48 2.78 9.00 -6.69
N VAL A 49 4.04 8.61 -6.56
CA VAL A 49 4.93 9.18 -5.55
C VAL A 49 5.25 10.62 -6.00
N PRO A 50 5.14 11.63 -5.12
CA PRO A 50 5.58 12.98 -5.45
C PRO A 50 7.07 12.96 -5.79
N THR A 51 7.45 13.45 -6.97
CA THR A 51 8.84 13.41 -7.43
C THR A 51 9.43 14.79 -7.68
N THR A 52 8.61 15.78 -7.98
CA THR A 52 9.09 17.16 -8.14
C THR A 52 9.20 17.88 -6.80
N ASN A 53 10.14 18.83 -6.70
CA ASN A 53 10.28 19.68 -5.52
C ASN A 53 8.97 20.38 -5.12
N HIS A 54 8.16 20.78 -6.11
CA HIS A 54 6.85 21.40 -5.85
C HIS A 54 5.88 20.41 -5.20
N GLU A 55 5.70 19.22 -5.78
CA GLU A 55 4.82 18.17 -5.23
C GLU A 55 5.27 17.72 -3.84
N LEU A 56 6.57 17.59 -3.63
CA LEU A 56 7.13 17.22 -2.32
C LEU A 56 6.87 18.29 -1.26
N MET A 57 7.04 19.57 -1.61
CA MET A 57 6.75 20.68 -0.70
C MET A 57 5.26 20.77 -0.39
N GLU A 58 4.41 20.55 -1.39
CA GLU A 58 2.96 20.49 -1.21
C GLU A 58 2.55 19.32 -0.30
N ALA A 59 3.06 18.11 -0.55
CA ALA A 59 2.79 16.93 0.28
C ALA A 59 3.22 17.16 1.74
N LYS A 60 4.40 17.74 1.94
CA LYS A 60 4.93 18.11 3.25
C LYS A 60 4.07 19.16 3.95
N TRP A 61 3.60 20.17 3.23
CA TRP A 61 2.71 21.19 3.76
C TRP A 61 1.34 20.63 4.16
N ILE A 62 0.75 19.77 3.33
CA ILE A 62 -0.50 19.07 3.65
C ILE A 62 -0.30 18.22 4.90
N TRP A 63 0.79 17.46 4.99
CA TRP A 63 1.08 16.64 6.17
C TRP A 63 1.17 17.50 7.43
N GLN A 64 1.97 18.57 7.40
CA GLN A 64 2.11 19.53 8.52
C GLN A 64 0.79 20.16 8.96
N SER A 65 -0.16 20.34 8.03
CA SER A 65 -1.47 20.93 8.36
C SER A 65 -2.37 19.98 9.15
N MET A 66 -2.16 18.67 9.03
CA MET A 66 -3.00 17.63 9.61
C MET A 66 -2.32 16.87 10.78
N TYR A 67 -1.00 16.80 10.76
CA TYR A 67 -0.19 15.93 11.61
C TYR A 67 1.04 16.67 12.18
N LYS A 68 1.89 15.98 12.96
CA LYS A 68 2.99 16.59 13.73
C LYS A 68 4.39 16.31 13.16
N PHE A 69 4.60 15.24 12.38
CA PHE A 69 5.89 15.01 11.72
C PHE A 69 6.11 16.01 10.58
N SER A 70 6.91 17.05 10.83
CA SER A 70 7.06 18.16 9.89
C SER A 70 7.76 17.81 8.57
N THR A 71 8.52 16.73 8.51
CA THR A 71 9.19 16.26 7.29
C THR A 71 8.43 15.15 6.58
N ALA A 72 7.36 14.63 7.17
CA ALA A 72 6.64 13.52 6.59
C ALA A 72 5.81 13.97 5.37
N ILE A 73 5.76 13.10 4.37
CA ILE A 73 4.92 13.26 3.17
C ILE A 73 3.91 12.11 3.02
N GLY A 74 4.05 11.09 3.86
CA GLY A 74 3.29 9.86 3.77
C GLY A 74 3.74 8.84 4.80
N VAL A 75 3.03 7.72 4.78
CA VAL A 75 3.32 6.54 5.59
C VAL A 75 3.49 5.34 4.67
N ILE A 76 4.21 4.33 5.14
CA ILE A 76 4.45 3.07 4.42
C ILE A 76 4.08 1.89 5.31
N ASP A 77 3.47 0.89 4.71
CA ASP A 77 3.14 -0.37 5.37
C ASP A 77 2.85 -1.47 4.34
N CYS A 78 2.80 -2.70 4.82
CA CYS A 78 2.50 -3.88 4.04
C CYS A 78 1.16 -4.49 4.47
N THR A 79 0.41 -5.02 3.51
CA THR A 79 -0.80 -5.80 3.75
C THR A 79 -0.77 -7.12 2.99
N HIS A 80 -1.39 -8.14 3.55
CA HIS A 80 -1.45 -9.47 2.94
C HIS A 80 -2.77 -9.68 2.20
N ILE A 81 -2.70 -9.79 0.87
CA ILE A 81 -3.86 -10.12 0.04
C ILE A 81 -3.90 -11.62 -0.20
N GLY A 82 -5.01 -12.26 0.18
CA GLY A 82 -5.21 -13.70 0.03
C GLY A 82 -5.24 -14.13 -1.43
N ILE A 83 -4.54 -15.21 -1.76
CA ILE A 83 -4.55 -15.80 -3.10
C ILE A 83 -4.79 -17.30 -3.02
N LEU A 84 -5.18 -17.90 -4.15
CA LEU A 84 -5.09 -19.34 -4.31
C LEU A 84 -3.62 -19.74 -4.36
N LYS A 85 -3.22 -20.76 -3.59
CA LYS A 85 -1.85 -21.24 -3.55
C LYS A 85 -1.42 -21.65 -4.98
N PRO A 86 -0.37 -21.03 -5.54
CA PRO A 86 0.12 -21.41 -6.85
C PRO A 86 0.62 -22.86 -6.87
N ASN A 87 0.43 -23.56 -7.99
CA ASN A 87 0.91 -24.94 -8.15
C ASN A 87 2.44 -25.02 -8.18
N ARG A 88 3.10 -23.97 -8.67
CA ARG A 88 4.56 -23.89 -8.78
C ARG A 88 5.10 -22.90 -7.75
N HIS A 89 6.08 -23.31 -6.94
CA HIS A 89 6.67 -22.50 -5.87
C HIS A 89 5.65 -21.95 -4.85
N GLY A 90 4.50 -22.61 -4.67
CA GLY A 90 3.41 -22.10 -3.84
C GLY A 90 3.77 -21.88 -2.36
N ASP A 91 4.82 -22.52 -1.87
CA ASP A 91 5.30 -22.35 -0.49
C ASP A 91 5.90 -20.95 -0.25
N GLU A 92 6.41 -20.29 -1.29
CA GLU A 92 6.91 -18.91 -1.21
C GLU A 92 5.80 -17.91 -0.87
N TYR A 93 4.54 -18.25 -1.16
CA TYR A 93 3.41 -17.38 -0.90
C TYR A 93 2.84 -17.56 0.50
N ILE A 94 3.36 -18.51 1.29
CA ILE A 94 2.87 -18.79 2.64
C ILE A 94 3.41 -17.73 3.61
N ASN A 95 2.51 -16.94 4.18
CA ASN A 95 2.88 -15.94 5.19
C ASN A 95 3.13 -16.56 6.57
N ARG A 96 3.52 -15.71 7.54
CA ARG A 96 3.72 -16.09 8.95
C ARG A 96 2.51 -16.76 9.61
N LYS A 97 1.29 -16.54 9.09
CA LYS A 97 0.03 -17.14 9.56
C LYS A 97 -0.35 -18.42 8.81
N ARG A 98 0.58 -19.00 8.03
CA ARG A 98 0.37 -20.21 7.22
C ARG A 98 -0.72 -20.09 6.15
N LYS A 99 -0.96 -18.87 5.63
CA LYS A 99 -1.92 -18.61 4.55
C LYS A 99 -1.20 -18.19 3.26
N PRO A 100 -1.64 -18.67 2.08
CA PRO A 100 -1.13 -18.19 0.79
C PRO A 100 -1.59 -16.76 0.53
N THR A 101 -0.64 -15.85 0.35
CA THR A 101 -0.89 -14.41 0.17
C THR A 101 0.15 -13.78 -0.75
N LEU A 102 -0.21 -12.67 -1.37
CA LEU A 102 0.77 -11.67 -1.82
C LEU A 102 1.05 -10.72 -0.65
N ASN A 103 2.31 -10.35 -0.46
CA ASN A 103 2.66 -9.24 0.43
C ASN A 103 2.68 -7.96 -0.40
N VAL A 104 1.74 -7.06 -0.14
CA VAL A 104 1.52 -5.83 -0.89
C VAL A 104 2.05 -4.67 -0.08
N GLN A 105 3.10 -4.01 -0.56
CA GLN A 105 3.59 -2.77 0.02
C GLN A 105 2.83 -1.60 -0.58
N ALA A 106 2.42 -0.65 0.25
CA ALA A 106 1.83 0.59 -0.23
C ALA A 106 2.31 1.79 0.58
N THR A 107 2.29 2.96 -0.03
CA THR A 107 2.38 4.24 0.66
C THR A 107 1.09 5.01 0.50
N CYS A 108 0.71 5.80 1.51
CA CYS A 108 -0.40 6.73 1.39
C CYS A 108 -0.03 8.12 1.90
N ASP A 109 -0.66 9.14 1.33
CA ASP A 109 -0.51 10.53 1.74
C ASP A 109 -1.41 10.88 2.96
N ALA A 110 -1.34 12.13 3.39
CA ALA A 110 -2.14 12.66 4.50
C ALA A 110 -3.67 12.59 4.30
N ARG A 111 -4.14 12.39 3.06
CA ARG A 111 -5.55 12.33 2.67
C ARG A 111 -6.05 10.90 2.50
N GLU A 112 -5.29 9.91 2.95
CA GLU A 112 -5.62 8.48 2.82
C GLU A 112 -5.66 8.02 1.35
N ILE A 113 -4.89 8.67 0.47
CA ILE A 113 -4.77 8.30 -0.94
C ILE A 113 -3.46 7.52 -1.14
N PHE A 114 -3.55 6.36 -1.79
CA PHE A 114 -2.35 5.58 -2.15
C PHE A 114 -1.47 6.35 -3.13
N THR A 115 -0.19 6.50 -2.78
CA THR A 115 0.84 7.15 -3.60
C THR A 115 1.80 6.14 -4.24
N SER A 116 1.90 4.94 -3.71
CA SER A 116 2.56 3.80 -4.36
C SER A 116 1.92 2.49 -3.92
N VAL A 117 1.95 1.48 -4.80
CA VAL A 117 1.49 0.13 -4.51
C VAL A 117 2.39 -0.86 -5.27
N ASP A 118 2.98 -1.82 -4.57
CA ASP A 118 3.74 -2.93 -5.16
C ASP A 118 3.10 -4.27 -4.76
N VAL A 119 2.61 -5.00 -5.76
CA VAL A 119 1.91 -6.30 -5.62
C VAL A 119 2.77 -7.49 -6.04
N SER A 120 4.08 -7.29 -6.23
CA SER A 120 4.97 -8.26 -6.90
C SER A 120 5.53 -9.34 -5.97
N TRP A 121 5.23 -9.29 -4.66
CA TRP A 121 5.97 -10.04 -3.66
C TRP A 121 5.19 -11.21 -3.07
N PRO A 122 5.80 -12.40 -2.97
CA PRO A 122 5.21 -13.53 -2.25
C PRO A 122 5.02 -13.23 -0.75
N GLY A 123 4.00 -13.83 -0.15
CA GLY A 123 3.63 -13.65 1.26
C GLY A 123 4.69 -14.01 2.30
N SER A 124 5.74 -14.76 1.93
CA SER A 124 6.87 -15.05 2.83
C SER A 124 7.90 -13.93 2.91
N VAL A 125 7.86 -12.95 2.00
CA VAL A 125 8.87 -11.90 1.91
C VAL A 125 8.66 -10.84 2.99
N HIS A 126 9.73 -10.50 3.69
CA HIS A 126 9.73 -9.44 4.71
C HIS A 126 9.61 -8.04 4.10
N ASP A 127 8.92 -7.16 4.82
CA ASP A 127 8.59 -5.80 4.39
C ASP A 127 9.83 -4.96 4.06
N ASP A 128 10.88 -5.05 4.88
CA ASP A 128 12.18 -4.41 4.62
C ASP A 128 12.84 -4.87 3.30
N ARG A 129 12.67 -6.14 2.92
CA ARG A 129 13.19 -6.63 1.63
C ARG A 129 12.41 -6.02 0.47
N ILE A 130 11.09 -5.88 0.61
CA ILE A 130 10.25 -5.22 -0.40
C ILE A 130 10.68 -3.76 -0.54
N TRP A 131 10.82 -3.05 0.58
CA TRP A 131 11.25 -1.66 0.61
C TRP A 131 12.60 -1.43 -0.08
N ARG A 132 13.60 -2.27 0.21
CA ARG A 132 14.94 -2.15 -0.39
C ARG A 132 14.94 -2.31 -1.92
N ASN A 133 13.94 -2.98 -2.47
CA ASN A 133 13.79 -3.24 -3.90
C ASN A 133 12.69 -2.36 -4.54
N SER A 134 12.12 -1.41 -3.81
CA SER A 134 11.01 -0.58 -4.30
C SER A 134 11.49 0.60 -5.15
N GLN A 135 10.68 0.96 -6.15
CA GLN A 135 10.89 2.18 -6.93
C GLN A 135 10.72 3.44 -6.06
N THR A 136 9.80 3.41 -5.10
CA THR A 136 9.55 4.50 -4.14
C THR A 136 10.81 4.84 -3.35
N ARG A 137 11.55 3.84 -2.88
CA ARG A 137 12.85 4.07 -2.20
C ARG A 137 13.84 4.77 -3.13
N SER A 138 13.94 4.32 -4.38
CA SER A 138 14.86 4.90 -5.37
C SER A 138 14.54 6.38 -5.67
N GLN A 139 13.25 6.74 -5.68
CA GLN A 139 12.81 8.13 -5.88
C GLN A 139 13.12 9.01 -4.66
N LEU A 140 12.94 8.49 -3.44
CA LEU A 140 13.16 9.26 -2.21
C LEU A 140 14.63 9.46 -1.84
N ILE A 141 15.53 8.57 -2.29
CA ILE A 141 16.99 8.73 -2.10
C ILE A 141 17.50 10.05 -2.69
N ILE A 142 16.88 10.54 -3.76
CA ILE A 142 17.31 11.74 -4.48
C ILE A 142 16.94 13.02 -3.69
N GLU A 143 15.93 12.96 -2.81
CA GLU A 143 15.25 14.12 -2.25
C GLU A 143 15.41 14.18 -0.72
N ALA A 144 16.50 14.79 -0.25
CA ALA A 144 17.03 14.64 1.11
C ALA A 144 16.24 15.30 2.25
N ASN A 145 15.04 15.85 2.03
CA ASN A 145 14.31 16.64 3.06
C ASN A 145 12.85 16.22 3.30
N VAL A 146 12.51 15.00 2.89
CA VAL A 146 11.21 14.38 3.12
C VAL A 146 11.38 12.98 3.68
N VAL A 147 10.40 12.51 4.44
CA VAL A 147 10.41 11.16 5.03
C VAL A 147 9.07 10.46 4.84
N LEU A 148 9.12 9.14 4.76
CA LEU A 148 7.98 8.27 5.03
C LEU A 148 8.04 7.79 6.48
N LEU A 149 6.88 7.50 7.07
CA LEU A 149 6.77 6.87 8.39
C LEU A 149 6.43 5.38 8.24
N GLY A 150 7.29 4.49 8.73
CA GLY A 150 7.14 3.04 8.64
C GLY A 150 7.05 2.35 10.01
N ASP A 151 6.75 1.05 9.99
CA ASP A 151 6.75 0.21 11.19
C ASP A 151 8.15 -0.28 11.60
N ASP A 152 8.22 -1.11 12.64
CA ASP A 152 9.46 -1.70 13.14
C ASP A 152 10.00 -2.85 12.25
N GLY A 153 9.20 -3.28 11.27
CA GLY A 153 9.56 -4.22 10.22
C GLY A 153 10.54 -3.65 9.20
N TYR A 154 10.69 -2.33 9.12
CA TYR A 154 11.65 -1.64 8.25
C TYR A 154 12.94 -1.22 8.97
N GLY A 155 14.05 -1.15 8.23
CA GLY A 155 15.25 -0.44 8.67
C GLY A 155 15.09 1.09 8.63
N THR A 156 15.65 1.79 9.61
CA THR A 156 15.67 3.26 9.62
C THR A 156 16.61 3.81 8.54
N GLU A 157 16.14 4.75 7.73
CA GLU A 157 16.92 5.43 6.69
C GLU A 157 16.64 6.95 6.71
N PRO A 158 17.47 7.81 6.08
CA PRO A 158 17.26 9.27 6.10
C PRO A 158 15.88 9.73 5.58
N TYR A 159 15.23 8.92 4.75
CA TYR A 159 13.93 9.14 4.13
C TYR A 159 12.85 8.15 4.63
N LEU A 160 13.16 7.32 5.65
CA LEU A 160 12.21 6.39 6.28
C LEU A 160 12.42 6.36 7.79
N MET A 161 11.47 6.94 8.52
CA MET A 161 11.46 6.95 9.97
C MET A 161 10.71 5.72 10.51
N THR A 162 11.31 5.03 11.47
CA THR A 162 10.75 3.84 12.12
C THR A 162 10.85 3.97 13.64
N PRO A 163 9.99 3.30 14.42
CA PRO A 163 9.98 3.41 15.87
C PRO A 163 11.30 2.93 16.49
N PHE A 164 11.70 3.52 17.62
CA PHE A 164 12.75 2.97 18.47
C PHE A 164 12.33 1.60 18.98
N ARG A 165 13.15 0.57 18.74
CA ARG A 165 12.86 -0.81 19.19
C ARG A 165 12.87 -0.97 20.71
N ASN A 166 13.79 -0.26 21.38
CA ASN A 166 13.95 -0.26 22.84
C ASN A 166 13.92 1.19 23.35
N PRO A 167 12.75 1.84 23.40
CA PRO A 167 12.65 3.26 23.73
C PRO A 167 12.92 3.51 25.21
N THR A 168 13.77 4.48 25.50
CA THR A 168 14.01 5.05 26.81
C THR A 168 12.85 5.96 27.24
N PRO A 169 12.56 6.05 28.56
CA PRO A 169 11.53 6.95 29.06
C PRO A 169 11.75 8.40 28.65
N GLY A 170 10.66 9.09 28.30
CA GLY A 170 10.68 10.48 27.86
C GLY A 170 10.52 10.61 26.35
N ALA A 171 11.54 11.14 25.68
CA ALA A 171 11.45 11.56 24.27
C ALA A 171 11.17 10.39 23.31
N GLU A 172 11.85 9.24 23.47
CA GLU A 172 11.72 8.10 22.55
C GLU A 172 10.34 7.44 22.64
N ILE A 173 9.78 7.31 23.85
CA ILE A 173 8.40 6.84 24.04
C ILE A 173 7.40 7.83 23.42
N ASN A 174 7.60 9.13 23.61
CA ASN A 174 6.71 10.14 23.03
C ASN A 174 6.76 10.15 21.50
N TYR A 175 7.97 9.99 20.94
CA TYR A 175 8.18 9.81 19.51
C TYR A 175 7.45 8.57 18.99
N ASN A 176 7.64 7.40 19.61
CA ASN A 176 6.97 6.16 19.18
C ASN A 176 5.45 6.26 19.27
N LYS A 177 4.93 6.92 20.32
CA LYS A 177 3.49 7.18 20.46
C LYS A 177 2.96 8.04 19.31
N LEU A 178 3.67 9.12 18.98
CA LEU A 178 3.30 10.01 17.89
C LEU A 178 3.38 9.31 16.53
N LEU A 179 4.47 8.58 16.28
CA LEU A 179 4.65 7.80 15.05
C LEU A 179 3.53 6.78 14.87
N LYS A 180 3.17 6.07 15.94
CA LYS A 180 2.05 5.14 15.91
C LYS A 180 0.73 5.85 15.58
N GLN A 181 0.46 7.01 16.18
CA GLN A 181 -0.77 7.77 15.93
C GLN A 181 -0.90 8.20 14.47
N GLU A 182 0.16 8.74 13.88
CA GLU A 182 0.12 9.19 12.49
C GLU A 182 0.06 8.02 11.50
N ARG A 183 0.74 6.91 11.81
CA ARG A 183 0.70 5.70 10.98
C ARG A 183 -0.66 5.05 10.89
N VAL A 184 -1.59 5.26 11.83
CA VAL A 184 -2.97 4.73 11.75
C VAL A 184 -3.66 5.07 10.42
N ILE A 185 -3.23 6.16 9.75
CA ILE A 185 -3.74 6.53 8.44
C ILE A 185 -3.61 5.41 7.39
N ILE A 186 -2.51 4.64 7.35
CA ILE A 186 -2.38 3.56 6.37
C ILE A 186 -3.24 2.34 6.71
N GLU A 187 -3.42 2.07 8.01
CA GLU A 187 -4.34 1.04 8.48
C GLU A 187 -5.79 1.38 8.07
N ARG A 188 -6.16 2.67 8.15
CA ARG A 188 -7.46 3.16 7.65
C ARG A 188 -7.57 3.07 6.14
N CYS A 189 -6.50 3.43 5.42
CA CYS A 189 -6.45 3.35 3.96
C CYS A 189 -6.65 1.90 3.48
N PHE A 190 -5.98 0.93 4.11
CA PHE A 190 -6.22 -0.50 3.84
C PHE A 190 -7.60 -0.98 4.29
N GLY A 191 -8.16 -0.43 5.37
CA GLY A 191 -9.49 -0.78 5.85
C GLY A 191 -10.65 -0.31 4.95
N GLN A 192 -10.37 0.56 3.97
CA GLN A 192 -11.34 1.00 2.95
C GLN A 192 -11.40 0.08 1.73
N LEU A 193 -10.49 -0.90 1.63
CA LEU A 193 -10.47 -1.93 0.58
C LEU A 193 -11.38 -3.11 0.93
#